data_AF-A0A2A7SAU9-F1
#
_entry.id   AF-A0A2A7SAU9-F1
#
_cell.length_a   1.000
_cell.length_b   1.000
_cell.length_c   1.000
_cell.angle_alpha   90.00
_cell.angle_beta   90.00
_cell.angle_gamma   90.00
#
_symmetry.space_group_name_H-M   'P 1'
#
loop_
_entity.id
_entity.type
_entity.pdbx_description
1 polymer ?
#
loop_
_entity_poly.entity_id
_entity_poly.type
_entity_poly.pdbx_seq_one_letter_code
_entity_poly.pdbx_strand_id
1 'polypeptide(L)' 'MTGEQFDLLTQLMRGTRESAANQAARAVLVDGCTQAEAMHATGATRSTVADAVKRYRSADEAIRRVYLSK' A
#
# COMPACT_ATOMS: atom_id res chain seq x y z
N MET A 1 -0.71 7.76 3.72
CA MET A 1 0.53 8.14 2.99
C MET A 1 0.11 8.87 1.71
N THR A 2 0.98 9.67 1.09
CA THR A 2 0.62 10.31 -0.20
C THR A 2 0.77 9.35 -1.38
N GLY A 3 0.21 9.70 -2.54
CA GLY A 3 0.37 8.92 -3.77
C GLY A 3 1.83 8.78 -4.17
N GLU A 4 2.59 9.88 -4.15
CA GLU A 4 4.02 9.88 -4.47
C GLU A 4 4.84 8.98 -3.54
N GLN A 5 4.54 9.00 -2.23
CA GLN A 5 5.19 8.11 -1.25
C GLN A 5 4.91 6.64 -1.58
N PHE A 6 3.67 6.30 -1.92
CA PHE A 6 3.29 4.93 -2.27
C PHE A 6 3.92 4.47 -3.59
N ASP A 7 3.94 5.33 -4.61
CA ASP A 7 4.54 5.04 -5.90
C ASP A 7 6.06 4.80 -5.78
N LEU A 8 6.75 5.64 -5.01
CA LEU A 8 8.17 5.45 -4.72
C LEU A 8 8.42 4.13 -3.96
N LEU A 9 7.64 3.83 -2.92
CA LEU A 9 7.74 2.57 -2.20
C LEU A 9 7.51 1.36 -3.12
N THR A 10 6.52 1.44 -4.00
CA THR A 10 6.23 0.39 -4.99
C THR A 10 7.43 0.15 -5.90
N GLN A 11 8.06 1.22 -6.40
CA GLN A 11 9.29 1.13 -7.20
C GLN A 11 10.45 0.50 -6.42
N LEU A 12 10.73 0.98 -5.21
CA LEU A 12 11.85 0.50 -4.39
C LEU A 12 11.69 -0.97 -3.98
N MET A 13 10.45 -1.40 -3.71
CA MET A 13 10.11 -2.76 -3.32
C MET A 13 9.93 -3.70 -4.52
N ARG A 14 10.19 -3.21 -5.76
CA ARG A 14 10.01 -3.95 -7.02
C ARG A 14 8.59 -4.49 -7.21
N GLY A 15 7.59 -3.75 -6.73
CA GLY A 15 6.18 -4.08 -6.89
C GLY A 15 5.64 -3.69 -8.27
N THR A 16 4.64 -4.43 -8.76
CA THR A 16 3.93 -4.11 -10.01
C THR A 16 2.71 -3.25 -9.73
N ARG A 17 2.68 -1.99 -10.18
CA ARG A 17 1.57 -1.04 -9.93
C ARG A 17 0.21 -1.61 -10.33
N GLU A 18 0.14 -2.28 -11.48
CA GLU A 18 -1.11 -2.83 -12.02
C GLU A 18 -1.58 -4.14 -11.38
N SER A 19 -0.85 -4.67 -10.39
CA SER A 19 -1.33 -5.85 -9.67
C SER A 19 -2.52 -5.50 -8.78
N ALA A 20 -3.53 -6.37 -8.74
CA ALA A 20 -4.71 -6.20 -7.89
C ALA A 20 -4.36 -5.94 -6.42
N ALA A 21 -3.27 -6.54 -5.93
CA ALA A 21 -2.74 -6.33 -4.58
C ALA A 21 -2.23 -4.89 -4.37
N ASN A 22 -1.44 -4.35 -5.31
CA ASN A 22 -0.88 -3.00 -5.19
C ASN A 22 -1.94 -1.92 -5.43
N GLN A 23 -2.85 -2.15 -6.38
CA GLN A 23 -4.02 -1.29 -6.58
C GLN A 23 -4.89 -1.24 -5.31
N ALA A 24 -5.12 -2.39 -4.66
CA ALA A 24 -5.90 -2.43 -3.42
C ALA A 24 -5.19 -1.71 -2.27
N ALA A 25 -3.88 -1.89 -2.13
CA ALA A 25 -3.10 -1.19 -1.11
C ALA A 25 -3.10 0.33 -1.33
N ARG A 26 -3.01 0.79 -2.59
CA ARG A 26 -3.10 2.21 -2.93
C ARG A 26 -4.48 2.77 -2.56
N ALA A 27 -5.56 2.09 -2.93
CA ALA A 27 -6.92 2.48 -2.60
C ALA A 27 -7.12 2.70 -1.09
N VAL A 28 -6.54 1.82 -0.26
CA VAL A 28 -6.65 1.94 1.20
C VAL A 28 -5.71 3.00 1.78
N LEU A 29 -4.44 3.02 1.37
CA LEU A 29 -3.40 3.81 2.03
C LEU A 29 -3.25 5.25 1.52
N VAL A 30 -3.71 5.49 0.29
CA VAL A 30 -3.68 6.78 -0.40
C VAL A 30 -5.08 7.35 -0.52
N ASP A 31 -6.02 6.57 -1.08
CA ASP A 31 -7.36 7.07 -1.41
C ASP A 31 -8.35 6.98 -0.22
N GLY A 32 -7.96 6.30 0.86
CA GLY A 32 -8.73 6.24 2.12
C GLY A 32 -9.89 5.25 2.11
N CYS A 33 -9.99 4.38 1.10
CA CYS A 33 -11.00 3.33 1.05
C CYS A 33 -10.85 2.34 2.21
N THR A 34 -11.96 1.72 2.60
CA THR A 34 -11.94 0.52 3.44
C THR A 34 -11.33 -0.66 2.68
N GLN A 35 -10.85 -1.67 3.41
CA GLN A 35 -10.34 -2.88 2.77
C GLN A 35 -11.43 -3.63 1.98
N ALA A 36 -12.69 -3.55 2.42
CA ALA A 36 -13.81 -4.17 1.71
C ALA A 36 -14.07 -3.48 0.35
N GLU A 37 -14.09 -2.14 0.32
CA GLU A 37 -14.22 -1.38 -0.93
C GLU A 37 -13.06 -1.67 -1.89
N ALA A 38 -11.83 -1.75 -1.36
CA ALA A 38 -10.66 -2.10 -2.15
C ALA A 38 -10.74 -3.52 -2.74
N MET A 39 -11.25 -4.50 -1.98
CA MET A 39 -11.50 -5.85 -2.48
C MET A 39 -12.50 -5.83 -3.65
N HIS A 40 -13.61 -5.11 -3.49
CA HIS A 40 -14.64 -5.00 -4.53
C HIS A 40 -14.11 -4.33 -5.80
N ALA A 41 -13.28 -3.28 -5.65
CA ALA A 41 -12.74 -2.53 -6.78
C ALA A 41 -11.67 -3.29 -7.58
N THR A 42 -10.85 -4.12 -6.92
CA THR A 42 -9.68 -4.76 -7.58
C THR A 42 -9.83 -6.27 -7.80
N GLY A 43 -10.85 -6.90 -7.21
CA GLY A 43 -11.01 -8.34 -7.21
C GLY A 43 -9.99 -9.09 -6.34
N ALA A 44 -9.16 -8.39 -5.57
CA ALA A 44 -8.22 -9.01 -4.64
C ALA A 44 -8.95 -9.70 -3.48
N THR A 45 -8.41 -10.83 -3.03
CA THR A 45 -8.93 -11.51 -1.84
C THR A 45 -8.68 -10.70 -0.58
N ARG A 46 -9.45 -10.94 0.49
CA ARG A 46 -9.27 -10.29 1.79
C ARG A 46 -7.83 -10.40 2.32
N SER A 47 -7.24 -11.61 2.24
CA SER A 47 -5.86 -11.83 2.69
C SER A 47 -4.87 -11.06 1.84
N THR A 48 -5.03 -11.06 0.51
CA THR A 48 -4.20 -10.27 -0.40
C THR A 48 -4.24 -8.78 -0.08
N VAL A 49 -5.42 -8.22 0.18
CA VAL A 49 -5.57 -6.81 0.57
C VAL A 49 -4.87 -6.54 1.90
N ALA A 50 -5.16 -7.35 2.92
CA ALA A 50 -4.56 -7.18 4.25
C ALA A 50 -3.02 -7.26 4.21
N ASP A 51 -2.47 -8.23 3.49
CA ASP A 51 -1.03 -8.42 3.35
C ASP A 51 -0.37 -7.27 2.59
N ALA A 52 -0.97 -6.80 1.50
CA ALA A 52 -0.44 -5.69 0.73
C ALA A 52 -0.49 -4.37 1.52
N VAL A 53 -1.60 -4.10 2.21
CA VAL A 53 -1.75 -2.93 3.09
C VAL A 53 -0.70 -2.94 4.20
N LYS A 54 -0.52 -4.10 4.86
CA LYS A 54 0.49 -4.25 5.91
C LYS A 54 1.90 -4.03 5.36
N ARG A 55 2.22 -4.65 4.21
CA ARG A 55 3.54 -4.55 3.56
C ARG A 55 3.96 -3.11 3.34
N TYR A 56 3.13 -2.30 2.69
CA TYR A 56 3.48 -0.90 2.39
C TYR A 56 3.45 0.00 3.62
N ARG A 57 2.49 -0.21 4.54
CA ARG A 57 2.45 0.53 5.80
C ARG A 57 3.71 0.29 6.63
N SER A 58 4.13 -0.96 6.79
CA SER A 58 5.34 -1.29 7.55
C SER A 58 6.61 -0.73 6.91
N ALA A 59 6.67 -0.68 5.56
CA ALA A 59 7.79 -0.05 4.86
C ALA A 59 7.83 1.47 5.10
N ASP A 60 6.69 2.17 4.97
CA ASP A 60 6.57 3.61 5.26
C ASP A 60 6.96 3.92 6.72
N GLU A 61 6.43 3.16 7.68
CA GLU A 61 6.76 3.29 9.10
C GLU A 61 8.25 3.07 9.40
N ALA A 62 8.88 2.07 8.76
CA ALA A 62 10.31 1.80 8.92
C ALA A 62 11.17 2.96 8.40
N ILE A 63 10.83 3.52 7.23
CA ILE A 63 11.55 4.67 6.65
C ILE A 63 11.40 5.89 7.55
N ARG A 64 10.17 6.23 7.94
CA ARG A 64 9.89 7.37 8.84
C ARG A 64 10.65 7.23 10.14
N ARG A 65 10.69 6.03 10.73
CA ARG A 65 11.44 5.79 11.96
C ARG A 65 12.93 6.07 11.78
N VAL A 66 13.55 5.73 10.65
CA VAL A 66 15.00 5.98 10.45
C VAL A 66 15.29 7.43 10.09
N TYR A 67 14.44 8.07 9.27
CA TYR A 67 14.71 9.41 8.74
C TYR A 67 14.16 10.57 9.57
N LEU A 68 13.08 10.34 10.34
CA LEU A 68 12.42 11.38 11.15
C LEU A 68 12.67 11.23 12.66
N SER A 69 13.40 10.20 13.10
CA SER A 69 13.88 10.14 14.49
C SER A 69 15.08 11.08 14.65
N LYS A 70 14.80 12.35 14.92
CA LYS A 70 15.73 13.33 15.47
C LYS A 70 15.05 14.10 16.59
#